data_AF-A0A9P5QCP3-F1
#
_entry.id   AF-A0A9P5QCP3-F1
#
_cell.length_a   1.000
_cell.length_b   1.000
_cell.length_c   1.000
_cell.angle_alpha   90.00
_cell.angle_beta   90.00
_cell.angle_gamma   90.00
#
_symmetry.space_group_name_H-M   'P 1'
#
loop_
_entity.id
_entity.type
_entity.pdbx_description
1 polymer ?
#
loop_
_entity_poly.entity_id
_entity_poly.type
_entity_poly.pdbx_seq_one_letter_code
_entity_poly.pdbx_strand_id
1 'polypeptide(L)'
;IRPDFSEGKNESSVVGFGLAKVVDSKNPKYPIGALVIAPSGWEEYSHIFEPQYLNDVITLDGSTNPKVPLSAYNGVLGVPGFTVWDSLNSVGDLKTGETIYISSAAGTLGQLAGQLAKRKGLRVIGSAGSDEKVAFLKNELGFDAAFNYKTQDKRTALTEAVGPSGLDIYYDLVGDDTTEVVLDLLNPH
;
A
#
# COMPACT_ATOMS: atom_id res chain seq x y z
N ILE A 1 16.06 11.44 -2.95
CA ILE A 1 16.30 12.87 -2.66
C ILE A 1 15.78 13.10 -1.24
N ARG A 2 16.64 13.36 -0.25
CA ARG A 2 16.18 13.74 1.09
C ARG A 2 16.02 15.27 1.10
N PRO A 3 14.87 15.82 1.53
CA PRO A 3 14.73 17.25 1.69
C PRO A 3 15.77 17.78 2.68
N ASP A 4 16.37 18.92 2.36
CA ASP A 4 17.33 19.62 3.20
C ASP A 4 16.57 20.67 4.03
N PHE A 5 16.50 20.44 5.33
CA PHE A 5 15.79 21.29 6.30
C PHE A 5 16.73 22.28 7.02
N SER A 6 17.87 22.63 6.42
CA SER A 6 18.77 23.63 6.98
C SER A 6 18.19 25.05 6.92
N GLU A 7 18.39 25.79 8.00
CA GLU A 7 17.89 27.15 8.20
C GLU A 7 18.40 28.11 7.09
N GLY A 8 17.49 28.84 6.44
CA GLY A 8 17.83 29.89 5.46
C GLY A 8 17.75 29.49 3.97
N LYS A 9 17.28 28.28 3.63
CA LYS A 9 16.84 27.96 2.26
C LYS A 9 15.36 28.27 2.08
N ASN A 10 14.93 28.61 0.86
CA ASN A 10 13.51 28.75 0.52
C ASN A 10 12.79 27.45 0.90
N GLU A 11 12.08 27.47 2.03
CA GLU A 11 11.26 26.36 2.49
C GLU A 11 10.14 26.18 1.47
N SER A 12 10.24 25.13 0.67
CA SER A 12 9.14 24.69 -0.19
C SER A 12 8.34 23.66 0.60
N SER A 13 7.02 23.80 0.54
CA SER A 13 6.10 22.86 1.18
C SER A 13 6.39 21.43 0.70
N VAL A 14 6.40 20.47 1.63
CA VAL A 14 6.46 19.05 1.25
C VAL A 14 5.19 18.73 0.49
N VAL A 15 5.33 18.20 -0.74
CA VAL A 15 4.17 17.86 -1.57
C VAL A 15 3.88 16.37 -1.46
N GLY A 16 2.61 16.03 -1.31
CA GLY A 16 2.12 14.65 -1.34
C GLY A 16 0.67 14.60 -1.81
N PHE A 17 0.15 13.40 -2.03
CA PHE A 17 -1.28 13.23 -2.25
C PHE A 17 -2.02 13.38 -0.92
N GLY A 18 -3.05 14.23 -0.91
CA GLY A 18 -3.89 14.49 0.25
C GLY A 18 -5.36 14.62 -0.12
N LEU A 19 -6.22 14.38 0.87
CA LEU A 19 -7.65 14.67 0.77
C LEU A 19 -7.89 16.15 1.12
N ALA A 20 -8.49 16.89 0.19
CA ALA A 20 -8.77 18.31 0.33
C ALA A 20 -10.22 18.65 -0.04
N LYS A 21 -10.66 19.83 0.38
CA LYS A 21 -11.93 20.42 -0.03
C LYS A 21 -11.66 21.62 -0.92
N VAL A 22 -12.33 21.69 -2.07
CA VAL A 22 -12.25 22.85 -2.96
C VAL A 22 -12.93 24.05 -2.29
N VAL A 23 -12.16 25.11 -2.02
CA VAL A 23 -12.68 26.36 -1.42
C VAL A 23 -12.82 27.49 -2.44
N ASP A 24 -12.03 27.46 -3.52
CA ASP A 24 -12.12 28.35 -4.67
C ASP A 24 -11.71 27.59 -5.95
N SER A 25 -12.36 27.88 -7.07
CA SER A 25 -12.07 27.24 -8.36
C SER A 25 -12.67 27.99 -9.54
N LYS A 26 -11.86 28.16 -10.59
CA LYS A 26 -12.31 28.63 -11.92
C LYS A 26 -12.55 27.48 -12.90
N ASN A 27 -12.30 26.23 -12.48
CA ASN A 27 -12.46 25.05 -13.32
C ASN A 27 -13.79 24.35 -12.98
N PRO A 28 -14.76 24.27 -13.92
CA PRO A 28 -16.07 23.68 -13.64
C PRO A 28 -16.02 22.19 -13.30
N LYS A 29 -14.92 21.48 -13.60
CA LYS A 29 -14.71 20.09 -13.17
C LYS A 29 -14.53 19.95 -11.65
N TYR A 30 -14.09 21.01 -10.98
CA TYR A 30 -13.80 21.03 -9.54
C TYR A 30 -14.64 22.14 -8.88
N PRO A 31 -15.95 21.90 -8.65
CA PRO A 31 -16.81 22.90 -8.05
C PRO A 31 -16.46 23.15 -6.57
N ILE A 32 -16.69 24.38 -6.11
CA ILE A 32 -16.53 24.76 -4.69
C ILE A 32 -17.36 23.80 -3.82
N GLY A 33 -16.73 23.28 -2.76
CA GLY A 33 -17.31 22.30 -1.86
C GLY A 33 -17.01 20.85 -2.18
N ALA A 34 -16.50 20.53 -3.38
CA ALA A 34 -16.11 19.17 -3.74
C ALA A 34 -14.96 18.67 -2.86
N LEU A 35 -14.99 17.37 -2.54
CA LEU A 35 -13.87 16.65 -1.93
C LEU A 35 -13.02 16.04 -3.03
N VAL A 36 -11.70 16.21 -2.93
CA VAL A 36 -10.75 15.76 -3.94
C VAL A 36 -9.55 15.09 -3.28
N ILE A 37 -9.00 14.07 -3.93
CA ILE A 37 -7.62 13.62 -3.67
C ILE A 37 -6.74 14.32 -4.70
N ALA A 38 -5.75 15.07 -4.23
CA ALA A 38 -4.92 15.90 -5.10
C ALA A 38 -3.47 15.96 -4.61
N PRO A 39 -2.50 16.23 -5.49
CA PRO A 39 -1.16 16.63 -5.08
C PRO A 39 -1.24 17.99 -4.37
N SER A 40 -1.00 18.01 -3.07
CA SER A 40 -1.07 19.20 -2.23
C SER A 40 0.18 19.36 -1.37
N GLY A 41 0.45 20.59 -0.98
CA GLY A 41 1.44 20.87 0.06
C GLY A 41 0.98 20.34 1.42
N TRP A 42 1.92 20.11 2.32
CA TRP A 42 1.66 19.85 3.72
C TRP A 42 1.41 21.18 4.44
N GLU A 43 0.24 21.75 4.15
CA GLU A 43 -0.17 23.09 4.53
C GLU A 43 -1.71 23.16 4.61
N GLU A 44 -2.26 24.26 5.15
CA GLU A 44 -3.72 24.40 5.28
C GLU A 44 -4.42 24.70 3.94
N TYR A 45 -3.74 25.36 3.00
CA TYR A 45 -4.28 25.73 1.70
C TYR A 45 -3.22 25.56 0.61
N SER A 46 -3.54 24.77 -0.42
CA SER A 46 -2.70 24.62 -1.61
C SER A 46 -3.39 25.19 -2.85
N HIS A 47 -2.64 25.95 -3.64
CA HIS A 47 -3.09 26.40 -4.95
C HIS A 47 -2.57 25.46 -6.04
N ILE A 48 -3.48 24.69 -6.66
CA ILE A 48 -3.16 23.75 -7.73
C ILE A 48 -3.56 24.37 -9.06
N PHE A 49 -2.57 24.86 -9.81
CA PHE A 49 -2.81 25.56 -11.09
C PHE A 49 -2.07 24.96 -12.27
N GLU A 50 -0.99 24.21 -12.01
CA GLU A 50 -0.19 23.59 -13.08
C GLU A 50 -1.01 22.48 -13.78
N PRO A 51 -1.15 22.52 -15.11
CA PRO A 51 -1.99 21.58 -15.85
C PRO A 51 -1.64 20.10 -15.61
N GLN A 52 -0.37 19.78 -15.40
CA GLN A 52 0.03 18.40 -15.10
C GLN A 52 -0.61 17.87 -13.81
N TYR A 53 -0.67 18.67 -12.76
CA TYR A 53 -1.22 18.26 -11.47
C TYR A 53 -2.75 18.22 -11.48
N LEU A 54 -3.39 19.04 -12.33
CA LEU A 54 -4.84 19.03 -12.49
C LEU A 54 -5.38 17.73 -13.08
N ASN A 55 -4.56 16.98 -13.82
CA ASN A 55 -4.93 15.65 -14.35
C ASN A 55 -4.89 14.55 -13.28
N ASP A 56 -4.14 14.77 -12.19
CA ASP A 56 -4.00 13.81 -11.09
C ASP A 56 -5.05 14.04 -9.98
N VAL A 57 -5.90 15.06 -10.12
CA VAL A 57 -6.97 15.36 -9.16
C VAL A 57 -8.13 14.38 -9.36
N ILE A 58 -8.40 13.59 -8.33
CA ILE A 58 -9.53 12.67 -8.30
C ILE A 58 -10.64 13.30 -7.47
N THR A 59 -11.77 13.60 -8.11
CA THR A 59 -12.96 14.07 -7.38
C THR A 59 -13.63 12.88 -6.73
N LEU A 60 -13.87 12.97 -5.42
CA LEU A 60 -14.78 12.06 -4.75
C LEU A 60 -16.19 12.53 -5.11
N ASP A 61 -16.80 11.85 -6.09
CA ASP A 61 -18.22 12.06 -6.35
C ASP A 61 -19.02 11.76 -5.07
N GLY A 62 -20.19 12.36 -4.90
CA GLY A 62 -20.99 12.28 -3.67
C GLY A 62 -21.41 10.87 -3.21
N SER A 63 -20.83 9.80 -3.78
CA SER A 63 -20.92 8.41 -3.34
C SER A 63 -20.18 8.11 -2.03
N THR A 64 -19.51 9.10 -1.43
CA THR A 64 -18.88 8.91 -0.12
C THR A 64 -19.91 8.44 0.91
N ASN A 65 -19.73 7.22 1.40
CA ASN A 65 -20.62 6.66 2.41
C ASN A 65 -20.40 7.43 3.73
N PRO A 66 -21.41 8.10 4.31
CA PRO A 66 -21.24 8.90 5.52
C PRO A 66 -20.83 8.08 6.75
N LYS A 67 -20.95 6.75 6.69
CA LYS A 67 -20.48 5.83 7.74
C LYS A 67 -18.98 5.55 7.65
N VAL A 68 -18.32 5.95 6.57
CA VAL A 68 -16.89 5.74 6.34
C VAL A 68 -16.16 7.04 6.65
N PRO A 69 -15.14 7.02 7.53
CA PRO A 69 -14.37 8.22 7.83
C PRO A 69 -13.62 8.69 6.59
N LEU A 70 -13.59 10.00 6.37
CA LEU A 70 -12.91 10.60 5.21
C LEU A 70 -11.42 10.22 5.12
N SER A 71 -10.76 9.97 6.24
CA SER A 71 -9.37 9.49 6.28
C SER A 71 -9.17 8.15 5.57
N ALA A 72 -10.22 7.31 5.42
CA ALA A 72 -10.13 6.04 4.70
C ALA A 72 -9.80 6.22 3.21
N TYR A 73 -10.19 7.36 2.62
CA TYR A 73 -9.89 7.72 1.23
C TYR A 73 -8.42 8.13 1.04
N ASN A 74 -7.66 8.32 2.12
CA ASN A 74 -6.20 8.46 2.06
C ASN A 74 -5.46 7.11 2.17
N GLY A 75 -6.21 6.00 2.23
CA GLY A 75 -5.67 4.65 2.44
C GLY A 75 -6.42 3.61 1.61
N VAL A 76 -7.21 2.77 2.29
CA VAL A 76 -7.90 1.61 1.68
C VAL A 76 -8.92 1.98 0.58
N LEU A 77 -9.51 3.18 0.63
CA LEU A 77 -10.41 3.67 -0.43
C LEU A 77 -9.72 4.68 -1.36
N GLY A 78 -8.43 4.90 -1.19
CA GLY A 78 -7.64 5.81 -2.00
C GLY A 78 -6.69 5.09 -2.95
N VAL A 79 -5.66 5.82 -3.37
CA VAL A 79 -4.57 5.31 -4.23
C VAL A 79 -3.97 4.01 -3.67
N PRO A 80 -3.64 3.88 -2.37
CA PRO A 80 -3.07 2.63 -1.85
C PRO A 80 -3.98 1.41 -2.03
N GLY A 81 -5.28 1.56 -1.76
CA GLY A 81 -6.25 0.48 -1.96
C GLY A 81 -6.41 0.12 -3.43
N PHE A 82 -6.50 1.12 -4.30
CA PHE A 82 -6.57 0.89 -5.75
C PHE A 82 -5.32 0.19 -6.28
N THR A 83 -4.11 0.61 -5.86
CA THR A 83 -2.84 -0.02 -6.26
C THR A 83 -2.82 -1.52 -5.95
N VAL A 84 -3.24 -1.91 -4.74
CA VAL A 84 -3.26 -3.33 -4.34
C VAL A 84 -4.36 -4.10 -5.06
N TRP A 85 -5.53 -3.48 -5.22
CA TRP A 85 -6.61 -4.12 -5.95
C TRP A 85 -6.22 -4.36 -7.41
N ASP A 86 -5.65 -3.37 -8.08
CA ASP A 86 -5.20 -3.52 -9.46
C ASP A 86 -4.11 -4.58 -9.55
N SER A 87 -3.04 -4.50 -8.74
CA SER A 87 -1.92 -5.44 -8.81
C SER A 87 -2.33 -6.90 -8.65
N LEU A 88 -3.26 -7.22 -7.74
CA LEU A 88 -3.76 -8.58 -7.52
C LEU A 88 -4.79 -9.06 -8.56
N ASN A 89 -5.23 -8.20 -9.47
CA ASN A 89 -6.16 -8.55 -10.55
C ASN A 89 -5.53 -8.41 -11.94
N SER A 90 -4.47 -7.61 -12.09
CA SER A 90 -3.78 -7.37 -13.36
C SER A 90 -2.51 -8.20 -13.50
N VAL A 91 -1.84 -8.54 -12.39
CA VAL A 91 -0.56 -9.26 -12.40
C VAL A 91 -0.80 -10.74 -12.05
N GLY A 92 -1.06 -11.53 -13.10
CA GLY A 92 -1.15 -12.99 -13.04
C GLY A 92 -2.56 -13.54 -12.76
N ASP A 93 -2.83 -14.75 -13.27
CA ASP A 93 -4.05 -15.49 -12.99
C ASP A 93 -3.90 -16.20 -11.63
N LEU A 94 -4.08 -15.45 -10.54
CA LEU A 94 -3.96 -15.97 -9.16
C LEU A 94 -4.96 -17.11 -8.93
N LYS A 95 -4.45 -18.30 -8.57
CA LYS A 95 -5.28 -19.49 -8.38
C LYS A 95 -5.51 -19.77 -6.90
N THR A 96 -6.71 -20.21 -6.57
CA THR A 96 -7.03 -20.71 -5.23
C THR A 96 -6.08 -21.85 -4.86
N GLY A 97 -5.54 -21.79 -3.65
CA GLY A 97 -4.56 -22.75 -3.14
C GLY A 97 -3.10 -22.35 -3.35
N GLU A 98 -2.80 -21.36 -4.21
CA GLU A 98 -1.44 -20.85 -4.36
C GLU A 98 -0.94 -20.15 -3.08
N THR A 99 0.37 -20.18 -2.88
CA THR A 99 1.07 -19.54 -1.78
C THR A 99 1.65 -18.20 -2.21
N ILE A 100 1.28 -17.13 -1.50
CA ILE A 100 1.82 -15.79 -1.69
C ILE A 100 2.62 -15.36 -0.46
N TYR A 101 3.81 -14.82 -0.71
CA TYR A 101 4.63 -14.15 0.29
C TYR A 101 4.60 -12.64 0.06
N ILE A 102 4.38 -11.87 1.13
CA ILE A 102 4.26 -10.42 1.12
C ILE A 102 5.36 -9.83 2.03
N SER A 103 6.30 -9.08 1.47
CA SER A 103 7.27 -8.33 2.27
C SER A 103 6.63 -7.06 2.86
N SER A 104 7.12 -6.58 4.02
CA SER A 104 6.52 -5.42 4.72
C SER A 104 4.99 -5.56 4.93
N ALA A 105 4.54 -6.77 5.27
CA ALA A 105 3.14 -7.16 5.23
C ALA A 105 2.24 -6.37 6.20
N ALA A 106 2.79 -5.81 7.27
CA ALA A 106 2.02 -4.98 8.21
C ALA A 106 1.92 -3.50 7.79
N GLY A 107 2.51 -3.11 6.65
CA GLY A 107 2.38 -1.76 6.09
C GLY A 107 1.05 -1.56 5.36
N THR A 108 0.77 -0.32 4.93
CA THR A 108 -0.50 0.06 4.28
C THR A 108 -0.86 -0.84 3.09
N LEU A 109 0.09 -1.13 2.19
CA LEU A 109 -0.16 -1.98 1.02
C LEU A 109 -0.20 -3.47 1.42
N GLY A 110 0.76 -3.91 2.23
CA GLY A 110 0.90 -5.32 2.61
C GLY A 110 -0.32 -5.88 3.33
N GLN A 111 -0.92 -5.10 4.24
CA GLN A 111 -2.07 -5.56 5.03
C GLN A 111 -3.32 -5.69 4.17
N LEU A 112 -3.46 -4.85 3.14
CA LEU A 112 -4.56 -4.90 2.19
C LEU A 112 -4.35 -6.07 1.22
N ALA A 113 -3.11 -6.26 0.76
CA ALA A 113 -2.75 -7.33 -0.16
C ALA A 113 -3.01 -8.70 0.48
N GLY A 114 -2.61 -8.88 1.73
CA GLY A 114 -2.86 -10.11 2.46
C GLY A 114 -4.34 -10.43 2.62
N GLN A 115 -5.16 -9.45 3.02
CA GLN A 115 -6.60 -9.65 3.15
C GLN A 115 -7.28 -10.00 1.82
N LEU A 116 -6.90 -9.34 0.73
CA LEU A 116 -7.43 -9.62 -0.60
C LEU A 116 -6.97 -11.00 -1.11
N ALA A 117 -5.71 -11.39 -0.86
CA ALA A 117 -5.19 -12.70 -1.20
C ALA A 117 -5.91 -13.82 -0.40
N LYS A 118 -6.14 -13.63 0.91
CA LYS A 118 -6.95 -14.57 1.72
C LYS A 118 -8.35 -14.74 1.14
N ARG A 119 -9.00 -13.63 0.73
CA ARG A 119 -10.33 -13.68 0.09
C ARG A 119 -10.35 -14.39 -1.26
N LYS A 120 -9.23 -14.41 -1.98
CA LYS A 120 -9.04 -15.19 -3.23
C LYS A 120 -8.69 -16.66 -2.97
N GLY A 121 -8.58 -17.07 -1.71
CA GLY A 121 -8.30 -18.45 -1.31
C GLY A 121 -6.84 -18.83 -1.40
N LEU A 122 -5.92 -17.86 -1.35
CA LEU A 122 -4.49 -18.12 -1.29
C LEU A 122 -4.06 -18.41 0.15
N ARG A 123 -2.94 -19.12 0.27
CA ARG A 123 -2.16 -19.21 1.50
C ARG A 123 -1.23 -18.00 1.57
N VAL A 124 -1.32 -17.22 2.64
CA VAL A 124 -0.65 -15.92 2.76
C VAL A 124 0.41 -15.96 3.85
N ILE A 125 1.65 -15.65 3.46
CA ILE A 125 2.82 -15.54 4.32
C ILE A 125 3.28 -14.08 4.34
N GLY A 126 3.63 -13.55 5.50
CA GLY A 126 4.06 -12.15 5.64
C GLY A 126 5.34 -11.96 6.44
N SER A 127 6.09 -10.91 6.15
CA SER A 127 7.18 -10.45 7.04
C SER A 127 6.96 -9.04 7.55
N ALA A 128 7.37 -8.78 8.80
CA ALA A 128 7.26 -7.47 9.41
C ALA A 128 8.46 -7.17 10.33
N GLY A 129 8.64 -5.90 10.69
CA GLY A 129 9.83 -5.45 11.42
C GLY A 129 9.71 -5.45 12.95
N SER A 130 8.68 -6.09 13.51
CA SER A 130 8.49 -6.29 14.96
C SER A 130 7.56 -7.46 15.24
N ASP A 131 7.71 -8.09 16.41
CA ASP A 131 6.89 -9.23 16.81
C ASP A 131 5.41 -8.84 17.02
N GLU A 132 5.16 -7.60 17.47
CA GLU A 132 3.81 -7.03 17.55
C GLU A 132 3.12 -7.00 16.18
N LYS A 133 3.84 -6.57 15.13
CA LYS A 133 3.31 -6.54 13.77
C LYS A 133 3.11 -7.95 13.22
N VAL A 134 3.96 -8.90 13.59
CA VAL A 134 3.78 -10.33 13.24
C VAL A 134 2.52 -10.89 13.91
N ALA A 135 2.31 -10.60 15.19
CA ALA A 135 1.11 -11.00 15.92
C ALA A 135 -0.15 -10.40 15.29
N PHE A 136 -0.12 -9.11 14.92
CA PHE A 136 -1.20 -8.45 14.19
C PHE A 136 -1.53 -9.16 12.87
N LEU A 137 -0.53 -9.49 12.06
CA LEU A 137 -0.74 -10.21 10.79
C LEU A 137 -1.44 -11.55 10.97
N LYS A 138 -1.02 -12.33 11.97
CA LYS A 138 -1.57 -13.67 12.20
C LYS A 138 -2.95 -13.63 12.86
N ASN A 139 -3.08 -12.83 13.92
CA ASN A 139 -4.23 -12.90 14.82
C ASN A 139 -5.40 -12.04 14.33
N GLU A 140 -5.11 -10.86 13.75
CA GLU A 140 -6.16 -9.93 13.30
C GLU A 140 -6.42 -10.07 11.80
N LEU A 141 -5.38 -10.22 10.99
CA LEU A 141 -5.51 -10.25 9.53
C LEU A 141 -5.61 -11.66 8.94
N GLY A 142 -5.40 -12.71 9.75
CA GLY A 142 -5.55 -14.10 9.34
C GLY A 142 -4.49 -14.60 8.37
N PHE A 143 -3.27 -14.05 8.41
CA PHE A 143 -2.13 -14.61 7.69
C PHE A 143 -1.82 -16.02 8.21
N ASP A 144 -1.54 -16.96 7.30
CA ASP A 144 -1.27 -18.36 7.65
C ASP A 144 0.10 -18.52 8.33
N ALA A 145 1.06 -17.69 7.95
CA ALA A 145 2.34 -17.56 8.64
C ALA A 145 2.85 -16.12 8.57
N ALA A 146 3.60 -15.70 9.59
CA ALA A 146 4.36 -14.46 9.53
C ALA A 146 5.59 -14.52 10.42
N PHE A 147 6.63 -13.77 10.07
CA PHE A 147 7.90 -13.73 10.81
C PHE A 147 8.49 -12.32 10.90
N ASN A 148 9.33 -12.12 11.92
CA ASN A 148 10.00 -10.85 12.16
C ASN A 148 11.39 -10.86 11.51
N TYR A 149 11.55 -10.14 10.40
CA TYR A 149 12.80 -10.14 9.64
C TYR A 149 13.97 -9.46 10.37
N LYS A 150 13.74 -8.81 11.52
CA LYS A 150 14.81 -8.21 12.34
C LYS A 150 15.37 -9.14 13.40
N THR A 151 14.64 -10.18 13.77
CA THR A 151 15.03 -11.11 14.83
C THR A 151 15.27 -12.52 14.32
N GLN A 152 14.91 -12.79 13.07
CA GLN A 152 15.05 -14.08 12.42
C GLN A 152 15.79 -13.93 11.09
N ASP A 153 16.57 -14.94 10.72
CA ASP A 153 17.17 -15.03 9.39
C ASP A 153 16.08 -15.21 8.32
N LYS A 154 16.09 -14.34 7.30
CA LYS A 154 15.03 -14.29 6.28
C LYS A 154 14.91 -15.61 5.52
N ARG A 155 16.04 -16.23 5.15
CA ARG A 155 16.08 -17.49 4.39
C ARG A 155 15.48 -18.63 5.19
N THR A 156 15.94 -18.79 6.42
CA THR A 156 15.46 -19.84 7.32
C THR A 156 13.97 -19.66 7.58
N ALA A 157 13.54 -18.47 8.01
CA ALA A 157 12.15 -18.21 8.37
C ALA A 157 11.19 -18.36 7.18
N LEU A 158 11.56 -17.87 5.99
CA LEU A 158 10.71 -18.01 4.81
C LEU A 158 10.66 -19.46 4.33
N THR A 159 11.78 -20.19 4.34
CA THR A 159 11.81 -21.62 3.96
C THR A 159 10.90 -22.45 4.87
N GLU A 160 10.97 -22.22 6.18
CA GLU A 160 10.10 -22.89 7.15
C GLU A 160 8.63 -22.52 6.96
N ALA A 161 8.34 -21.24 6.73
CA ALA A 161 6.97 -20.76 6.52
C ALA A 161 6.35 -21.31 5.23
N VAL A 162 7.13 -21.36 4.14
CA VAL A 162 6.69 -21.91 2.84
C VAL A 162 6.50 -23.43 2.93
N GLY A 163 7.47 -24.13 3.52
CA GLY A 163 7.46 -25.58 3.65
C GLY A 163 7.51 -26.30 2.29
N PRO A 164 7.02 -27.55 2.20
CA PRO A 164 7.16 -28.37 0.99
C PRO A 164 6.29 -27.92 -0.18
N SER A 165 5.31 -27.03 0.04
CA SER A 165 4.41 -26.53 -1.00
C SER A 165 5.07 -25.53 -1.96
N GLY A 166 6.22 -24.97 -1.57
CA GLY A 166 6.88 -23.93 -2.36
C GLY A 166 6.11 -22.60 -2.39
N LEU A 167 6.71 -21.61 -3.03
CA LEU A 167 6.16 -20.26 -3.14
C LEU A 167 5.71 -19.99 -4.58
N ASP A 168 4.47 -19.55 -4.78
CA ASP A 168 3.96 -19.28 -6.12
C ASP A 168 4.10 -17.80 -6.48
N ILE A 169 3.82 -16.90 -5.52
CA ILE A 169 3.75 -15.47 -5.76
C ILE A 169 4.60 -14.72 -4.74
N TYR A 170 5.44 -13.79 -5.23
CA TYR A 170 6.11 -12.81 -4.41
C TYR A 170 5.50 -11.42 -4.60
N TYR A 171 4.88 -10.89 -3.55
CA TYR A 171 4.41 -9.52 -3.51
C TYR A 171 5.49 -8.62 -2.89
N ASP A 172 6.34 -8.07 -3.75
CA ASP A 172 7.51 -7.30 -3.34
C ASP A 172 7.20 -5.84 -3.01
N LEU A 173 7.38 -5.47 -1.74
CA LEU A 173 7.25 -4.10 -1.23
C LEU A 173 8.56 -3.53 -0.67
N VAL A 174 9.66 -4.28 -0.74
CA VAL A 174 10.94 -3.89 -0.11
C VAL A 174 12.12 -3.99 -1.08
N GLY A 175 12.17 -5.03 -1.90
CA GLY A 175 13.34 -5.43 -2.69
C GLY A 175 14.36 -6.16 -1.80
N ASP A 176 15.62 -5.82 -1.99
CA ASP A 176 16.78 -6.28 -1.19
C ASP A 176 17.14 -7.77 -1.29
N ASP A 177 17.95 -8.24 -0.35
CA ASP A 177 18.38 -9.64 -0.19
C ASP A 177 17.19 -10.60 -0.01
N THR A 178 16.00 -10.10 0.35
CA THR A 178 14.75 -10.86 0.35
C THR A 178 14.44 -11.40 -1.04
N THR A 179 14.68 -10.63 -2.10
CA THR A 179 14.37 -11.05 -3.47
C THR A 179 15.21 -12.26 -3.88
N GLU A 180 16.51 -12.29 -3.51
CA GLU A 180 17.37 -13.45 -3.80
C GLU A 180 16.89 -14.72 -3.10
N VAL A 181 16.53 -14.61 -1.81
CA VAL A 181 15.96 -15.72 -1.05
C VAL A 181 14.66 -16.23 -1.69
N VAL A 182 13.80 -15.32 -2.12
CA VAL A 182 12.51 -15.67 -2.72
C VAL A 182 12.69 -16.36 -4.06
N LEU A 183 13.59 -15.89 -4.92
CA LEU A 183 13.86 -16.50 -6.23
C LEU A 183 14.26 -17.98 -6.11
N ASP A 184 14.98 -18.36 -5.05
CA ASP A 184 15.35 -19.76 -4.80
C ASP A 184 14.18 -20.65 -4.33
N LEU A 185 13.10 -20.04 -3.82
CA LEU A 185 11.95 -20.73 -3.24
C LEU A 185 10.72 -20.72 -4.17
N LEU A 186 10.79 -19.99 -5.28
CA LEU A 186 9.68 -19.90 -6.24
C LEU A 186 9.48 -21.24 -6.97
N ASN A 187 8.22 -21.64 -7.08
CA ASN A 187 7.81 -22.76 -7.90
C ASN A 187 8.03 -22.44 -9.39
N PRO A 188 8.33 -23.45 -10.21
CA PRO A 188 8.36 -23.29 -11.65
C PRO A 188 6.95 -23.01 -12.16
N HIS A 189 6.81 -21.99 -13.01
CA HIS A 189 5.57 -21.58 -13.67
C HIS A 189 5.62 -21.87 -15.17
#